data_AF-A0A814B9C1-F1
#
_entry.id   AF-A0A814B9C1-F1
#
_cell.length_a   1.000
_cell.length_b   1.000
_cell.length_c   1.000
_cell.angle_alpha   90.00
_cell.angle_beta   90.00
_cell.angle_gamma   90.00
#
_symmetry.space_group_name_H-M   'P 1'
#
loop_
_entity.id
_entity.type
_entity.pdbx_description
1 polymer ?
#
loop_
_entity_poly.entity_id
_entity_poly.type
_entity_poly.pdbx_seq_one_letter_code
_entity_poly.pdbx_strand_id
1 'polypeptide(L)'
;MRWGKNAKHGDIIVGHRYTPGTDSNQLTGPTGLVFDEAETDISNDIDITRIVIVGAGLSGLTCARNLTRLLKKRPHQITIVEARDRVGGRTFSIPELNLDLGASWIFPDHTAVRALANELGVNKLEQYEAGMSLVDTMNGTSRPTSMGSIHGGAKRLKGGTGSLCASILNELTNRNEATVNIQLNSPVTSINYNDDKSITY
;
A
#
# COMPACT_ATOMS: atom_id res chain seq x y z
N MET A 1 8.55 4.96 -3.01
CA MET A 1 9.35 3.80 -3.44
C MET A 1 10.26 4.28 -4.56
N ARG A 2 11.58 4.15 -4.43
CA ARG A 2 12.53 4.44 -5.52
C ARG A 2 13.23 3.15 -5.93
N TRP A 3 13.38 2.99 -7.24
CA TRP A 3 13.90 1.83 -7.94
C TRP A 3 15.44 1.79 -7.83
N GLY A 4 16.03 0.58 -7.80
CA GLY A 4 17.49 0.42 -7.83
C GLY A 4 18.06 0.79 -9.21
N LYS A 5 19.24 1.43 -9.24
CA LYS A 5 19.86 2.03 -10.43
C LYS A 5 20.15 1.04 -11.59
N ASN A 6 20.04 -0.26 -11.35
CA ASN A 6 20.36 -1.34 -12.29
C ASN A 6 19.20 -2.32 -12.55
N ALA A 7 17.98 -2.05 -12.06
CA ALA A 7 16.85 -2.94 -12.27
C ALA A 7 16.50 -3.01 -13.77
N LYS A 8 16.47 -4.22 -14.32
CA LYS A 8 16.11 -4.49 -15.72
C LYS A 8 14.67 -4.97 -15.84
N HIS A 9 14.20 -5.02 -17.08
CA HIS A 9 12.88 -5.53 -17.42
C HIS A 9 12.71 -6.98 -16.92
N GLY A 10 11.77 -7.21 -16.01
CA GLY A 10 11.47 -8.53 -15.41
C GLY A 10 12.00 -8.77 -13.99
N ASP A 11 12.76 -7.84 -13.40
CA ASP A 11 13.30 -8.03 -12.05
C ASP A 11 12.24 -7.89 -10.94
N ILE A 12 12.25 -8.82 -9.98
CA ILE A 12 11.52 -8.70 -8.72
C ILE A 12 12.32 -7.80 -7.77
N ILE A 13 11.73 -6.69 -7.32
CA ILE A 13 12.40 -5.73 -6.44
C ILE A 13 12.14 -6.05 -4.97
N VAL A 14 13.20 -6.48 -4.27
CA VAL A 14 13.26 -6.58 -2.81
C VAL A 14 13.82 -5.26 -2.25
N GLY A 15 13.12 -4.63 -1.30
CA GLY A 15 13.51 -3.32 -0.77
C GLY A 15 14.84 -3.36 0.02
N HIS A 16 15.76 -2.45 -0.28
CA HIS A 16 17.03 -2.26 0.44
C HIS A 16 17.06 -0.94 1.25
N ARG A 17 17.97 -0.83 2.24
CA ARG A 17 18.22 0.37 3.06
C ARG A 17 18.62 1.60 2.20
N TYR A 18 18.12 2.77 2.63
CA TYR A 18 18.33 4.10 2.02
C TYR A 18 19.64 4.77 2.48
N THR A 19 20.28 5.50 1.56
CA THR A 19 21.38 6.46 1.83
C THR A 19 20.99 7.84 1.26
N PRO A 20 21.15 8.97 1.98
CA PRO A 20 20.63 10.27 1.54
C PRO A 20 21.38 10.91 0.36
N GLY A 21 20.66 11.61 -0.54
CA GLY A 21 21.28 12.61 -1.44
C GLY A 21 20.81 12.78 -2.90
N THR A 22 19.73 12.19 -3.39
CA THR A 22 19.24 12.51 -4.76
C THR A 22 17.71 12.58 -4.84
N ASP A 23 17.22 13.60 -5.54
CA ASP A 23 15.80 13.99 -5.67
C ASP A 23 15.12 13.50 -6.95
N SER A 24 13.77 13.60 -6.93
CA SER A 24 12.76 13.57 -8.02
C SER A 24 11.66 12.49 -7.92
N ASN A 25 10.51 12.91 -7.40
CA ASN A 25 9.22 12.26 -7.52
C ASN A 25 8.65 12.52 -8.92
N GLN A 26 8.20 11.48 -9.61
CA GLN A 26 6.95 11.41 -10.40
C GLN A 26 6.75 9.96 -10.86
N LEU A 27 5.58 9.37 -10.56
CA LEU A 27 5.17 8.06 -11.01
C LEU A 27 4.17 8.24 -12.16
N THR A 28 4.62 8.08 -13.40
CA THR A 28 3.72 7.63 -14.47
C THR A 28 3.66 6.10 -14.37
N GLY A 29 2.44 5.54 -14.35
CA GLY A 29 2.27 4.09 -14.44
C GLY A 29 2.91 3.55 -15.72
N PRO A 30 3.30 2.27 -15.78
CA PRO A 30 3.95 1.72 -16.96
C PRO A 30 3.00 1.80 -18.17
N THR A 31 3.32 2.68 -19.12
CA THR A 31 2.83 2.58 -20.50
C THR A 31 3.65 1.51 -21.21
N GLY A 32 2.99 0.50 -21.78
CA GLY A 32 3.64 -0.58 -22.52
C GLY A 32 3.35 -2.02 -22.05
N LEU A 33 2.26 -2.27 -21.33
CA LEU A 33 1.74 -3.64 -21.18
C LEU A 33 1.22 -4.11 -22.54
N VAL A 34 2.08 -4.76 -23.33
CA VAL A 34 1.64 -5.63 -24.42
C VAL A 34 1.40 -6.99 -23.79
N PHE A 35 0.14 -7.42 -23.75
CA PHE A 35 -0.20 -8.80 -23.46
C PHE A 35 -0.07 -9.54 -24.78
N ASP A 36 0.85 -10.50 -24.89
CA ASP A 36 0.90 -11.40 -26.04
C ASP A 36 -0.49 -11.99 -26.28
N GLU A 37 -1.08 -11.68 -27.43
CA GLU A 37 -2.14 -12.48 -28.03
C GLU A 37 -1.47 -13.70 -28.65
N ALA A 38 -1.18 -14.70 -27.82
CA ALA A 38 -0.71 -15.99 -28.30
C ALA A 38 -1.90 -16.96 -28.37
N GLU A 39 -2.36 -17.24 -29.59
CA GLU A 39 -2.85 -18.58 -29.94
C GLU A 39 -1.74 -19.59 -29.61
N THR A 40 -2.01 -20.61 -28.81
CA THR A 40 -1.89 -22.05 -29.19
C THR A 40 -2.07 -23.01 -28.01
N ASP A 41 -2.64 -24.16 -28.36
CA ASP A 41 -2.62 -25.48 -27.71
C ASP A 41 -3.22 -25.67 -26.31
N ILE A 42 -4.41 -26.26 -26.33
CA ILE A 42 -5.18 -26.76 -25.20
C ILE A 42 -4.48 -28.01 -24.63
N SER A 43 -3.40 -27.81 -23.89
CA SER A 43 -2.98 -28.80 -22.89
C SER A 43 -3.86 -28.63 -21.64
N ASN A 44 -4.32 -29.74 -21.06
CA ASN A 44 -5.30 -29.77 -19.96
C ASN A 44 -4.77 -29.26 -18.60
N ASP A 45 -3.59 -28.63 -18.55
CA ASP A 45 -3.07 -27.98 -17.35
C ASP A 45 -3.19 -26.46 -17.50
N ILE A 46 -4.17 -25.89 -16.81
CA ILE A 46 -4.28 -24.45 -16.68
C ILE A 46 -3.07 -23.96 -15.85
N ASP A 47 -2.11 -23.28 -16.48
CA ASP A 47 -0.97 -22.68 -15.77
C ASP A 47 -1.44 -21.51 -14.88
N ILE A 48 -1.61 -21.78 -13.58
CA ILE A 48 -2.05 -20.80 -12.59
C ILE A 48 -0.83 -19.96 -12.16
N THR A 49 -0.90 -18.66 -12.41
CA THR A 49 0.13 -17.72 -11.91
C THR A 49 0.05 -17.60 -10.39
N ARG A 50 1.05 -18.10 -9.66
CA ARG A 50 1.14 -17.99 -8.20
C ARG A 50 1.97 -16.80 -7.77
N ILE A 51 1.43 -16.00 -6.85
CA ILE A 51 2.03 -14.74 -6.40
C ILE A 51 2.01 -14.72 -4.87
N VAL A 52 3.16 -14.43 -4.27
CA VAL A 52 3.28 -14.19 -2.82
C VAL A 52 3.60 -12.73 -2.58
N ILE A 53 2.85 -12.08 -1.69
CA ILE A 53 3.05 -10.69 -1.27
C ILE A 53 3.40 -10.71 0.22
N VAL A 54 4.62 -10.32 0.55
CA VAL A 54 5.06 -10.23 1.95
C VAL A 54 4.73 -8.84 2.52
N GLY A 55 3.79 -8.82 3.46
CA GLY A 55 3.32 -7.65 4.20
C GLY A 55 1.91 -7.20 3.78
N ALA A 56 0.98 -7.17 4.75
CA ALA A 56 -0.40 -6.70 4.56
C ALA A 56 -0.58 -5.22 4.96
N GLY A 57 0.44 -4.40 4.68
CA GLY A 57 0.33 -2.94 4.76
C GLY A 57 -0.31 -2.33 3.51
N LEU A 58 -0.49 -1.00 3.49
CA LEU A 58 -1.13 -0.29 2.37
C LEU A 58 -0.53 -0.64 1.00
N SER A 59 0.80 -0.78 0.91
CA SER A 59 1.46 -1.14 -0.34
C SER A 59 1.16 -2.57 -0.80
N GLY A 60 1.20 -3.55 0.11
CA GLY A 60 0.96 -4.95 -0.23
C GLY A 60 -0.50 -5.20 -0.61
N LEU A 61 -1.44 -4.61 0.13
CA LEU A 61 -2.87 -4.67 -0.18
C LEU A 61 -3.18 -3.97 -1.52
N THR A 62 -2.60 -2.80 -1.78
CA THR A 62 -2.77 -2.10 -3.06
C THR A 62 -2.16 -2.91 -4.22
N CYS A 63 -1.02 -3.59 -3.99
CA CYS A 63 -0.42 -4.48 -4.96
C CYS A 63 -1.37 -5.64 -5.32
N ALA A 64 -1.88 -6.34 -4.32
CA ALA A 64 -2.84 -7.43 -4.51
C ALA A 64 -4.07 -6.98 -5.31
N ARG A 65 -4.68 -5.84 -4.90
CA ARG A 65 -5.82 -5.23 -5.58
C ARG A 65 -5.55 -4.94 -7.06
N ASN A 66 -4.39 -4.38 -7.37
CA ASN A 66 -4.03 -4.05 -8.75
C ASN A 66 -3.74 -5.31 -9.56
N LEU A 67 -3.06 -6.30 -8.98
CA LEU A 67 -2.77 -7.57 -9.62
C LEU A 67 -4.05 -8.32 -9.96
N THR A 68 -5.02 -8.41 -9.04
CA THR A 68 -6.27 -9.11 -9.36
C THR A 68 -7.03 -8.44 -10.51
N ARG A 69 -7.01 -7.11 -10.58
CA ARG A 69 -7.63 -6.36 -11.69
C ARG A 69 -6.91 -6.60 -13.01
N LEU A 70 -5.58 -6.59 -13.01
CA LEU A 70 -4.76 -6.80 -14.20
C LEU A 70 -4.85 -8.25 -14.70
N LEU A 71 -4.92 -9.22 -13.79
CA LEU A 71 -4.94 -10.64 -14.10
C LEU A 71 -6.35 -11.21 -14.21
N LYS A 72 -7.41 -10.38 -14.26
CA LYS A 72 -8.81 -10.85 -14.29
C LYS A 72 -9.13 -11.87 -15.39
N LYS A 73 -8.41 -11.83 -16.52
CA LYS A 73 -8.55 -12.78 -17.65
C LYS A 73 -7.59 -13.97 -17.61
N ARG A 74 -6.71 -14.05 -16.60
CA ARG A 74 -5.71 -15.11 -16.44
C ARG A 74 -5.91 -15.84 -15.11
N PRO A 75 -5.85 -17.16 -15.08
CA PRO A 75 -5.86 -17.92 -13.84
C PRO A 75 -4.69 -17.52 -12.94
N HIS A 76 -4.99 -17.08 -11.72
CA HIS A 76 -3.99 -16.62 -10.76
C HIS A 76 -4.38 -16.95 -9.33
N GLN A 77 -3.38 -17.00 -8.45
CA GLN A 77 -3.54 -17.16 -7.01
C GLN A 77 -2.55 -16.24 -6.30
N ILE A 78 -3.06 -15.33 -5.48
CA ILE A 78 -2.31 -14.37 -4.69
C ILE A 78 -2.40 -14.79 -3.22
N THR A 79 -1.26 -14.89 -2.54
CA THR A 79 -1.19 -15.08 -1.09
C THR A 79 -0.48 -13.89 -0.47
N ILE A 80 -1.14 -13.20 0.44
CA ILE A 80 -0.56 -12.12 1.25
C ILE A 80 -0.16 -12.71 2.60
N VAL A 81 1.09 -12.57 2.99
CA VAL A 81 1.61 -13.05 4.28
C VAL A 81 2.05 -11.90 5.14
N GLU A 82 1.56 -11.85 6.38
CA GLU A 82 1.80 -10.77 7.32
C GLU A 82 2.27 -11.33 8.66
N ALA A 83 3.37 -10.78 9.17
CA ALA A 83 3.97 -11.21 10.42
C ALA A 83 3.07 -10.91 11.63
N ARG A 84 2.28 -9.84 11.56
CA ARG A 84 1.37 -9.41 12.62
C ARG A 84 0.03 -10.14 12.56
N ASP A 85 -0.71 -10.05 13.66
CA ASP A 85 -2.09 -10.49 13.81
C ASP A 85 -3.11 -9.58 13.11
N ARG A 86 -2.66 -8.58 12.34
CA ARG A 86 -3.51 -7.56 11.74
C ARG A 86 -2.92 -6.99 10.46
N VAL A 87 -3.79 -6.49 9.60
CA VAL A 87 -3.42 -5.70 8.42
C VAL A 87 -3.09 -4.24 8.77
N GLY A 88 -2.65 -3.48 7.77
CA GLY A 88 -2.46 -2.03 7.85
C GLY A 88 -1.02 -1.59 8.12
N GLY A 89 -0.17 -2.45 8.70
CA GLY A 89 1.23 -2.12 8.97
C GLY A 89 1.38 -0.78 9.73
N ARG A 90 2.02 0.20 9.10
CA ARG A 90 2.28 1.56 9.63
C ARG A 90 1.15 2.57 9.42
N THR A 91 0.06 2.17 8.79
CA THR A 91 -1.16 2.99 8.67
C THR A 91 -2.25 2.43 9.57
N PHE A 92 -1.89 1.88 10.73
CA PHE A 92 -2.88 1.28 11.62
C PHE A 92 -3.61 2.36 12.43
N SER A 93 -4.92 2.17 12.57
CA SER A 93 -5.80 3.08 13.29
C SER A 93 -6.69 2.28 14.24
N ILE A 94 -7.10 2.92 15.34
CA ILE A 94 -8.14 2.43 16.26
C ILE A 94 -9.38 3.30 16.00
N PRO A 95 -10.34 2.84 15.18
CA PRO A 95 -11.47 3.66 14.73
C PRO A 95 -12.33 4.18 15.88
N GLU A 96 -12.53 3.36 16.92
CA GLU A 96 -13.35 3.68 18.10
C GLU A 96 -12.79 4.88 18.88
N LEU A 97 -11.48 5.11 18.77
CA LEU A 97 -10.76 6.20 19.41
C LEU A 97 -10.41 7.34 18.44
N ASN A 98 -10.78 7.23 17.17
CA ASN A 98 -10.32 8.13 16.09
C ASN A 98 -8.79 8.36 16.10
N LEU A 99 -8.04 7.32 16.44
CA LEU A 99 -6.61 7.39 16.71
C LEU A 99 -5.80 6.68 15.62
N ASP A 100 -4.84 7.38 15.03
CA ASP A 100 -3.84 6.80 14.13
C ASP A 100 -2.57 6.49 14.94
N LEU A 101 -2.11 5.23 14.90
CA LEU A 101 -0.90 4.78 15.59
C LEU A 101 0.36 4.83 14.70
N GLY A 102 0.27 5.53 13.58
CA GLY A 102 1.34 5.64 12.60
C GLY A 102 1.12 6.84 11.69
N ALA A 103 1.06 6.62 10.38
CA ALA A 103 0.75 7.70 9.45
C ALA A 103 -0.64 8.29 9.77
N SER A 104 -0.71 9.60 10.04
CA SER A 104 -1.97 10.28 10.41
C SER A 104 -2.46 11.26 9.36
N TRP A 105 -1.54 11.83 8.58
CA TRP A 105 -1.83 12.93 7.66
C TRP A 105 -1.50 12.59 6.21
N ILE A 106 -2.31 13.15 5.31
CA ILE A 106 -2.05 13.18 3.87
C ILE A 106 -1.99 14.63 3.40
N PHE A 107 -0.86 15.01 2.82
CA PHE A 107 -0.61 16.36 2.33
C PHE A 107 -1.11 16.55 0.89
N PRO A 108 -1.33 17.79 0.41
CA PRO A 108 -1.85 18.05 -0.94
C PRO A 108 -1.06 17.39 -2.07
N ASP A 109 0.26 17.30 -1.93
CA ASP A 109 1.22 16.70 -2.87
C ASP A 109 1.26 15.17 -2.82
N HIS A 110 0.64 14.54 -1.81
CA HIS A 110 0.50 13.08 -1.72
C HIS A 110 -0.60 12.58 -2.70
N THR A 111 -0.42 12.80 -4.00
CA THR A 111 -1.43 12.59 -5.04
C THR A 111 -1.94 11.15 -5.09
N ALA A 112 -1.05 10.15 -5.00
CA ALA A 112 -1.41 8.74 -5.10
C ALA A 112 -2.36 8.27 -3.99
N VAL A 113 -2.06 8.57 -2.72
CA VAL A 113 -2.91 8.16 -1.60
C VAL A 113 -4.23 8.92 -1.57
N ARG A 114 -4.22 10.19 -2.02
CA ARG A 114 -5.45 10.99 -2.16
C ARG A 114 -6.36 10.46 -3.26
N ALA A 115 -5.80 10.03 -4.39
CA ALA A 115 -6.54 9.40 -5.47
C ALA A 115 -7.11 8.05 -5.02
N LEU A 116 -6.30 7.23 -4.32
CA LEU A 116 -6.77 5.97 -3.74
C LEU A 116 -7.91 6.18 -2.73
N ALA A 117 -7.81 7.18 -1.86
CA ALA A 117 -8.89 7.52 -0.93
C ALA A 117 -10.18 7.89 -1.68
N ASN A 118 -10.10 8.67 -2.76
CA ASN A 118 -11.26 8.99 -3.59
C ASN A 118 -11.85 7.72 -4.24
N GLU A 119 -11.00 6.87 -4.81
CA GLU A 119 -11.43 5.64 -5.49
C GLU A 119 -12.14 4.68 -4.53
N LEU A 120 -11.68 4.61 -3.28
CA LEU A 120 -12.25 3.78 -2.22
C LEU A 120 -13.43 4.45 -1.50
N GLY A 121 -13.80 5.69 -1.86
CA GLY A 121 -14.86 6.45 -1.19
C GLY A 121 -14.52 6.84 0.26
N VAL A 122 -13.24 6.87 0.64
CA VAL A 122 -12.80 7.25 1.99
C VAL A 122 -12.72 8.76 2.09
N ASN A 123 -13.60 9.33 2.92
CA ASN A 123 -13.69 10.77 3.12
C ASN A 123 -12.44 11.35 3.79
N LYS A 124 -12.05 12.54 3.33
CA LYS A 124 -10.97 13.34 3.90
C LYS A 124 -11.55 14.37 4.86
N LEU A 125 -10.94 14.52 6.02
CA LEU A 125 -11.31 15.46 7.07
C LEU A 125 -10.30 16.60 7.11
N GLU A 126 -10.79 17.84 7.12
CA GLU A 126 -9.94 19.01 7.34
C GLU A 126 -9.36 19.00 8.76
N GLN A 127 -8.22 19.66 8.93
CA GLN A 127 -7.70 19.95 10.26
C GLN A 127 -8.31 21.24 10.80
N TYR A 128 -8.42 21.30 12.12
CA TYR A 128 -8.87 22.51 12.79
C TYR A 128 -7.73 23.55 12.73
N GLU A 129 -7.97 24.65 12.01
CA GLU A 129 -6.98 25.73 11.83
C GLU A 129 -7.43 27.07 12.42
N ALA A 130 -8.61 27.13 13.07
CA ALA A 130 -9.13 28.39 13.59
C ALA A 130 -8.49 28.79 14.93
N GLY A 131 -8.05 30.05 15.04
CA GLY A 131 -7.53 30.62 16.28
C GLY A 131 -6.00 30.59 16.38
N MET A 132 -5.49 30.61 17.61
CA MET A 132 -4.05 30.63 17.87
C MET A 132 -3.50 29.22 18.00
N SER A 133 -2.27 29.01 17.54
CA SER A 133 -1.52 27.77 17.74
C SER A 133 -0.62 27.90 18.96
N LEU A 134 -0.51 26.84 19.76
CA LEU A 134 0.48 26.78 20.84
C LEU A 134 1.74 26.10 20.30
N VAL A 135 2.87 26.79 20.35
CA VAL A 135 4.16 26.26 19.89
C VAL A 135 5.06 26.04 21.09
N ASP A 136 5.49 24.80 21.28
CA ASP A 136 6.53 24.47 22.26
C ASP A 136 7.91 24.74 21.65
N THR A 137 8.67 25.56 22.35
CA THR A 137 10.04 25.90 21.97
C THR A 137 11.03 24.93 22.61
N MET A 138 12.22 24.80 22.02
CA MET A 138 13.32 23.98 22.55
C MET A 138 13.75 24.39 23.98
N ASN A 139 13.38 25.59 24.43
CA ASN A 139 13.70 26.10 25.76
C ASN A 139 12.61 25.77 26.80
N GLY A 140 11.65 24.91 26.46
CA GLY A 140 10.58 24.48 27.36
C GLY A 140 9.49 25.53 27.58
N THR A 141 9.40 26.54 26.71
CA THR A 141 8.32 27.55 26.77
C THR A 141 7.29 27.30 25.69
N SER A 142 6.02 27.31 26.07
CA SER A 142 4.87 27.27 25.15
C SER A 142 4.44 28.69 24.83
N ARG A 143 4.32 29.02 23.53
CA ARG A 143 3.94 30.38 23.09
C ARG A 143 2.74 30.33 22.14
N PRO A 144 1.64 31.03 22.47
CA PRO A 144 0.57 31.27 21.51
C PRO A 144 1.12 32.05 20.32
N THR A 145 0.95 31.50 19.12
CA THR A 145 1.45 32.06 17.87
C THR A 145 0.31 32.04 16.86
N SER A 146 0.09 33.17 16.19
CA SER A 146 -0.75 33.24 15.00
C SER A 146 0.06 32.71 13.82
N MET A 147 0.11 31.39 13.67
CA MET A 147 0.60 30.77 12.45
C MET A 147 -0.53 30.75 11.42
N GLY A 148 -0.20 30.80 10.12
CA GLY A 148 -1.18 30.60 9.05
C GLY A 148 -1.69 29.16 9.03
N SER A 149 -1.70 28.49 7.87
CA SER A 149 -1.99 27.05 7.83
C SER A 149 -0.86 26.27 8.51
N ILE A 150 -1.08 25.83 9.75
CA ILE A 150 -0.12 25.04 10.52
C ILE A 150 0.02 23.62 10.00
N HIS A 151 -1.01 23.13 9.33
CA HIS A 151 -1.06 21.78 8.79
C HIS A 151 -0.67 21.74 7.31
N GLY A 152 -0.40 22.89 6.67
CA GLY A 152 0.02 22.94 5.27
C GLY A 152 -0.98 22.28 4.32
N GLY A 153 -2.28 22.40 4.61
CA GLY A 153 -3.35 21.72 3.86
C GLY A 153 -3.41 20.19 4.06
N ALA A 154 -2.73 19.65 5.08
CA ALA A 154 -2.85 18.25 5.44
C ALA A 154 -4.28 17.90 5.86
N LYS A 155 -4.72 16.71 5.46
CA LYS A 155 -6.02 16.14 5.83
C LYS A 155 -5.83 14.83 6.56
N ARG A 156 -6.80 14.48 7.39
CA ARG A 156 -6.94 13.12 7.95
C ARG A 156 -7.96 12.34 7.11
N LEU A 157 -7.97 11.02 7.27
CA LEU A 157 -8.98 10.16 6.66
C LEU A 157 -10.03 9.81 7.71
N LYS A 158 -11.31 9.79 7.33
CA LYS A 158 -12.41 9.36 8.20
C LYS A 158 -12.20 7.89 8.57
N GLY A 159 -12.20 7.59 9.87
CA GLY A 159 -11.84 6.26 10.38
C GLY A 159 -10.33 6.01 10.48
N GLY A 160 -9.50 7.06 10.32
CA GLY A 160 -8.05 6.96 10.36
C GLY A 160 -7.44 6.47 9.03
N THR A 161 -6.12 6.48 8.91
CA THR A 161 -5.44 6.02 7.68
C THR A 161 -5.57 4.52 7.43
N GLY A 162 -5.87 3.74 8.47
CA GLY A 162 -6.17 2.30 8.39
C GLY A 162 -7.41 1.98 7.58
N SER A 163 -8.33 2.94 7.43
CA SER A 163 -9.51 2.83 6.58
C SER A 163 -9.17 2.45 5.13
N LEU A 164 -8.04 2.93 4.59
CA LEU A 164 -7.61 2.54 3.23
C LEU A 164 -7.32 1.05 3.13
N CYS A 165 -6.59 0.50 4.11
CA CYS A 165 -6.28 -0.92 4.14
C CYS A 165 -7.53 -1.76 4.37
N ALA A 166 -8.42 -1.32 5.26
CA ALA A 166 -9.70 -1.97 5.50
C ALA A 166 -10.60 -1.97 4.26
N SER A 167 -10.70 -0.85 3.53
CA SER A 167 -11.48 -0.75 2.30
C SER A 167 -10.93 -1.64 1.19
N ILE A 168 -9.60 -1.72 1.03
CA ILE A 168 -9.00 -2.63 0.04
C ILE A 168 -9.25 -4.09 0.43
N LEU A 169 -9.07 -4.44 1.71
CA LEU A 169 -9.34 -5.78 2.20
C LEU A 169 -10.80 -6.18 1.96
N ASN A 170 -11.73 -5.27 2.22
CA ASN A 170 -13.16 -5.46 1.97
C ASN A 170 -13.46 -5.62 0.47
N GLU A 171 -12.76 -4.89 -0.42
CA GLU A 171 -12.89 -5.07 -1.86
C GLU A 171 -12.38 -6.46 -2.30
N LEU A 172 -11.23 -6.89 -1.81
CA LEU A 172 -10.62 -8.19 -2.14
C LEU A 172 -11.47 -9.38 -1.64
N THR A 173 -12.10 -9.24 -0.48
CA THR A 173 -12.92 -10.30 0.14
C THR A 173 -14.35 -10.35 -0.41
N ASN A 174 -15.03 -9.20 -0.60
CA ASN A 174 -16.41 -9.18 -1.08
C ASN A 174 -16.57 -9.60 -2.53
N ARG A 175 -15.52 -9.49 -3.35
CA ARG A 175 -15.59 -9.92 -4.75
C ARG A 175 -15.68 -11.45 -4.89
N ASN A 176 -15.60 -12.23 -3.80
CA ASN A 176 -15.40 -13.68 -3.85
C ASN A 176 -14.29 -14.03 -4.86
N GLU A 177 -13.27 -13.18 -4.95
CA GLU A 177 -12.07 -13.47 -5.72
C GLU A 177 -11.32 -14.56 -4.95
N ALA A 178 -11.74 -15.82 -5.16
CA ALA A 178 -11.17 -17.03 -4.56
C ALA A 178 -9.66 -17.19 -4.85
N THR A 179 -9.09 -16.24 -5.58
CA THR A 179 -7.69 -16.12 -5.92
C THR A 179 -6.87 -15.43 -4.81
N VAL A 180 -7.45 -14.67 -3.87
CA VAL A 180 -6.68 -13.93 -2.85
C VAL A 180 -6.81 -14.55 -1.45
N ASN A 181 -5.69 -15.04 -0.91
CA ASN A 181 -5.59 -15.55 0.46
C ASN A 181 -4.75 -14.60 1.32
N ILE A 182 -5.09 -14.47 2.60
CA ILE A 182 -4.35 -13.63 3.54
C ILE A 182 -4.01 -14.46 4.79
N GLN A 183 -2.72 -14.53 5.10
CA GLN A 183 -2.17 -15.26 6.24
C GLN A 183 -1.58 -14.26 7.24
N LEU A 184 -2.19 -14.16 8.42
CA LEU A 184 -1.71 -13.34 9.53
C LEU A 184 -0.84 -14.19 10.47
N ASN A 185 -0.12 -13.57 11.39
CA ASN A 185 0.79 -14.25 12.33
C ASN A 185 1.83 -15.14 11.64
N SER A 186 2.24 -14.77 10.43
CA SER A 186 3.07 -15.58 9.54
C SER A 186 4.35 -14.82 9.18
N PRO A 187 5.33 -14.72 10.12
CA PRO A 187 6.59 -14.07 9.84
C PRO A 187 7.40 -14.88 8.81
N VAL A 188 7.66 -14.27 7.67
CA VAL A 188 8.53 -14.85 6.63
C VAL A 188 9.99 -14.64 7.02
N THR A 189 10.74 -15.73 7.18
CA THR A 189 12.17 -15.69 7.55
C THR A 189 13.10 -16.03 6.39
N SER A 190 12.59 -16.67 5.35
CA SER A 190 13.33 -17.07 4.14
C SER A 190 12.36 -17.14 2.96
N ILE A 191 12.85 -17.00 1.73
CA ILE A 191 12.04 -17.25 0.53
C ILE A 191 12.86 -18.16 -0.38
N ASN A 192 12.31 -19.32 -0.74
CA ASN A 192 12.97 -20.27 -1.63
C ASN A 192 12.14 -20.47 -2.90
N TYR A 193 12.83 -20.44 -4.03
CA TYR A 193 12.29 -20.81 -5.34
C TYR A 193 12.77 -22.22 -5.66
N ASN A 194 11.82 -23.14 -5.82
CA ASN A 194 12.09 -24.55 -6.00
C ASN A 194 12.19 -24.90 -7.49
N ASP A 195 12.82 -26.04 -7.82
CA ASP A 195 13.00 -26.51 -9.21
C ASP A 195 11.66 -26.79 -9.92
N ASP A 196 10.61 -27.10 -9.16
CA ASP A 196 9.23 -27.28 -9.64
C ASP A 196 8.49 -25.94 -9.84
N LYS A 197 9.20 -24.81 -9.77
CA LYS A 197 8.71 -23.44 -9.87
C LYS A 197 7.77 -23.01 -8.71
N SER A 198 7.66 -23.81 -7.65
CA SER A 198 6.91 -23.41 -6.45
C SER A 198 7.71 -22.42 -5.59
N ILE A 199 6.98 -21.62 -4.80
CA ILE A 199 7.54 -20.65 -3.86
C ILE A 199 7.21 -21.12 -2.45
N THR A 200 8.24 -21.23 -1.60
CA THR A 200 8.09 -21.45 -0.16
C THR A 200 8.63 -20.25 0.61
N TYR A 201 8.01 -19.91 1.74
CA TYR A 201 8.30 -18.71 2.53
C TYR A 201 8.10 -18.95 4.03
#